data_AF-A0A1Z8Q6K3-F1
#
_entry.id   AF-A0A1Z8Q6K3-F1
#
_cell.length_a   1.000
_cell.length_b   1.000
_cell.length_c   1.000
_cell.angle_alpha   90.00
_cell.angle_beta   90.00
_cell.angle_gamma   90.00
#
_symmetry.space_group_name_H-M   'P 1'
#
loop_
_entity.id
_entity.type
_entity.pdbx_description
1 polymer ?
#
loop_
_entity_poly.entity_id
_entity_poly.type
_entity_poly.pdbx_seq_one_letter_code
_entity_poly.pdbx_strand_id
1 'polypeptide(L)'
;MFAFDGRATQQLQEAAADDLVRVFILPPTAAELERRLKSRAQDSADVVSARMAQASGEISHYAEYEYIVVNHDAGESLAQIKAILTAERLKRARQTGLSDFVHGLREAL
;
A
#
# COMPACT_ATOMS: atom_id res chain seq x y z
N MET A 1 -0.17 11.95 -4.93
CA MET A 1 -0.11 10.58 -5.50
C MET A 1 1.31 10.41 -5.98
N PHE A 2 2.10 9.68 -5.20
CA PHE A 2 3.42 9.25 -5.63
C PHE A 2 3.20 8.13 -6.64
N ALA A 3 3.54 8.38 -7.90
CA ALA A 3 3.61 7.33 -8.90
C ALA A 3 4.95 6.61 -8.67
N PHE A 4 4.92 5.47 -7.99
CA PHE A 4 6.07 4.58 -7.95
C PHE A 4 6.03 3.75 -9.24
N ASP A 5 7.01 4.01 -10.10
CA ASP A 5 7.20 3.40 -11.40
C ASP A 5 7.39 1.87 -11.24
N GLY A 6 6.59 1.07 -11.93
CA GLY A 6 6.48 -0.39 -11.74
C GLY A 6 7.76 -1.19 -12.01
N ARG A 7 8.80 -0.55 -12.55
CA ARG A 7 10.14 -1.17 -12.70
C ARG A 7 10.97 -1.16 -11.41
N ALA A 8 10.77 -0.20 -10.51
CA ALA A 8 11.52 -0.13 -9.25
C ALA A 8 11.08 -1.19 -8.25
N THR A 9 9.79 -1.56 -8.27
CA THR A 9 9.21 -2.57 -7.39
C THR A 9 9.67 -3.98 -7.74
N GLN A 10 9.93 -4.29 -9.01
CA GLN A 10 10.31 -5.65 -9.44
C GLN A 10 11.72 -6.05 -8.96
N GLN A 11 12.69 -5.12 -8.96
CA GLN A 11 14.05 -5.40 -8.47
C GLN A 11 14.11 -5.50 -6.92
N LEU A 12 13.24 -4.77 -6.21
CA LEU A 12 13.15 -4.87 -4.74
C LEU A 12 12.45 -6.17 -4.30
N GLN A 13 11.55 -6.72 -5.11
CA GLN A 13 10.85 -7.96 -4.83
C GLN A 13 11.78 -9.19 -4.79
N GLU A 14 12.80 -9.26 -5.64
CA GLU A 14 13.72 -10.41 -5.68
C GLU A 14 14.76 -10.39 -4.56
N ALA A 15 15.14 -9.21 -4.05
CA ALA A 15 16.17 -9.06 -3.02
C ALA A 15 15.62 -9.01 -1.58
N ALA A 16 14.34 -8.65 -1.39
CA ALA A 16 13.74 -8.40 -0.08
C ALA A 16 12.23 -8.73 -0.03
N ALA A 17 11.82 -9.85 -0.63
CA ALA A 17 10.41 -10.26 -0.69
C ALA A 17 9.71 -10.24 0.69
N ASP A 18 10.41 -10.59 1.76
CA ASP A 18 9.89 -10.60 3.14
C ASP A 18 9.82 -9.20 3.79
N ASP A 19 10.40 -8.17 3.17
CA ASP A 19 10.47 -6.81 3.72
C ASP A 19 9.51 -5.82 3.05
N LEU A 20 8.88 -6.20 1.94
CA LEU A 20 7.86 -5.38 1.27
C LEU A 20 6.47 -5.64 1.87
N VAL A 21 5.70 -4.56 2.07
CA VAL A 21 4.27 -4.63 2.44
C VAL A 21 3.49 -3.81 1.43
N ARG A 22 2.58 -4.47 0.71
CA ARG A 22 1.76 -3.92 -0.35
C ARG A 22 0.42 -3.50 0.22
N VAL A 23 0.15 -2.20 0.13
CA VAL A 23 -1.12 -1.59 0.54
C VAL A 23 -1.78 -0.98 -0.69
N PHE A 24 -3.01 -1.40 -0.99
CA PHE A 24 -3.81 -0.81 -2.05
C PHE A 24 -4.80 0.20 -1.47
N ILE A 25 -4.83 1.41 -2.04
CA ILE A 25 -5.73 2.47 -1.59
C ILE A 25 -6.84 2.66 -2.62
N LEU A 26 -8.05 2.22 -2.26
CA LEU A 26 -9.23 2.33 -3.10
C LEU A 26 -9.96 3.66 -2.87
N PRO A 27 -10.51 4.30 -3.91
CA PRO A 27 -11.55 5.29 -3.75
C PRO A 27 -12.85 4.60 -3.24
N PRO A 28 -13.73 5.32 -2.55
CA PRO A 28 -14.95 4.76 -1.99
C PRO A 28 -16.00 4.44 -3.07
N THR A 29 -15.91 5.10 -4.23
CA THR A 29 -16.79 4.88 -5.38
C THR A 29 -16.05 5.13 -6.69
N ALA A 30 -16.55 4.57 -7.79
CA ALA A 30 -16.06 4.85 -9.14
C ALA A 30 -16.24 6.33 -9.52
N ALA A 31 -17.32 6.97 -9.10
CA ALA A 31 -17.56 8.40 -9.34
C ALA A 31 -16.49 9.27 -8.65
N GLU A 32 -16.07 8.90 -7.44
CA GLU A 32 -15.00 9.59 -6.73
C GLU A 32 -13.65 9.40 -7.43
N LEU A 33 -13.38 8.20 -7.95
CA LEU A 33 -12.18 7.94 -8.78
C LEU A 33 -12.15 8.83 -10.01
N GLU A 34 -13.25 8.87 -10.76
CA GLU A 34 -13.39 9.68 -11.96
C GLU A 34 -13.22 11.17 -11.65
N ARG A 35 -13.84 11.66 -10.56
CA ARG A 35 -13.67 13.03 -10.07
C ARG A 35 -12.21 13.34 -9.78
N ARG A 36 -11.50 12.44 -9.09
CA ARG A 36 -10.07 12.61 -8.77
C ARG A 36 -9.23 12.66 -10.05
N LEU A 37 -9.46 11.77 -11.01
CA LEU A 37 -8.76 11.77 -12.31
C LEU A 37 -9.00 13.07 -13.09
N LYS A 38 -10.24 13.55 -13.15
CA LYS A 38 -10.62 14.84 -13.76
C LYS A 38 -10.00 16.05 -13.06
N SER A 39 -9.85 16.01 -11.73
CA SER A 39 -9.28 17.12 -10.98
C SER A 39 -7.76 17.25 -11.14
N ARG A 40 -7.10 16.14 -11.48
CA ARG A 40 -5.63 16.03 -11.46
C ARG A 40 -4.97 16.44 -12.75
N ALA A 41 -5.75 16.53 -13.82
CA ALA A 41 -5.31 16.94 -15.12
C ALA A 41 -6.50 17.55 -15.84
N GLN A 42 -6.29 18.62 -16.61
CA GLN A 42 -7.25 19.13 -17.61
C GLN A 42 -7.38 18.12 -18.78
N ASP A 43 -7.48 16.84 -18.45
CA ASP A 43 -7.54 15.71 -19.36
C ASP A 43 -8.88 15.77 -20.11
N SER A 44 -8.83 15.55 -21.43
CA SER A 44 -10.03 15.40 -22.23
C SER A 44 -10.84 14.17 -21.77
N ALA A 45 -12.12 14.13 -22.11
CA ALA A 45 -12.99 13.01 -21.76
C ALA A 45 -12.41 11.63 -22.17
N ASP A 46 -11.73 11.59 -23.31
CA ASP A 46 -11.09 10.37 -23.83
C ASP A 46 -9.95 9.88 -22.92
N VAL A 47 -9.14 10.80 -22.39
CA VAL A 47 -8.02 10.46 -21.49
C VAL A 47 -8.55 9.96 -20.14
N VAL A 48 -9.62 10.58 -19.63
CA VAL A 48 -10.27 10.14 -18.39
C VAL A 48 -10.84 8.73 -18.57
N SER A 49 -11.51 8.46 -19.70
CA SER A 49 -12.05 7.13 -20.00
C SER A 49 -10.96 6.06 -20.07
N ALA A 50 -9.84 6.34 -20.74
CA ALA A 50 -8.71 5.42 -20.82
C ALA A 50 -8.12 5.11 -19.44
N ARG A 51 -7.97 6.12 -18.57
CA ARG A 51 -7.47 5.94 -17.20
C ARG A 51 -8.46 5.20 -16.30
N MET A 52 -9.76 5.43 -16.46
CA MET A 52 -10.79 4.67 -15.75
C MET A 52 -10.73 3.18 -16.12
N ALA A 53 -10.54 2.87 -17.41
CA ALA A 53 -10.37 1.50 -17.87
C ALA A 53 -9.09 0.85 -17.29
N GLN A 54 -7.97 1.57 -17.29
CA GLN A 54 -6.73 1.13 -16.66
C GLN A 54 -6.94 0.84 -15.16
N ALA A 55 -7.55 1.78 -14.43
CA ALA A 55 -7.82 1.63 -13.01
C ALA A 55 -8.75 0.44 -12.71
N SER A 56 -9.75 0.18 -13.57
CA SER A 56 -10.59 -1.02 -13.45
C SER A 56 -9.79 -2.31 -13.61
N GLY A 57 -8.81 -2.33 -14.52
CA GLY A 57 -7.85 -3.43 -14.65
C GLY A 57 -7.06 -3.64 -13.36
N GLU A 58 -6.43 -2.57 -12.84
CA GLU A 58 -5.64 -2.62 -11.60
C GLU A 58 -6.47 -3.08 -10.39
N ILE A 59 -7.71 -2.58 -10.25
CA ILE A 59 -8.62 -2.98 -9.17
C ILE A 59 -8.95 -4.47 -9.23
N SER A 60 -8.96 -5.09 -10.42
CA SER A 60 -9.24 -6.53 -10.54
C SER A 60 -8.15 -7.41 -9.91
N HIS A 61 -6.93 -6.86 -9.77
CA HIS A 61 -5.78 -7.50 -9.14
C HIS A 61 -5.65 -7.16 -7.63
N TYR A 62 -6.66 -6.57 -6.99
CA TYR A 62 -6.58 -6.18 -5.58
C TYR A 62 -6.22 -7.33 -4.62
N ALA A 63 -6.56 -8.56 -4.98
CA ALA A 63 -6.28 -9.75 -4.18
C ALA A 63 -4.78 -10.05 -4.03
N GLU A 64 -3.91 -9.41 -4.82
CA GLU A 64 -2.46 -9.55 -4.76
C GLU A 64 -1.81 -8.63 -3.69
N TYR A 65 -2.61 -7.82 -2.99
CA TYR A 65 -2.15 -6.91 -1.94
C TYR A 65 -2.47 -7.46 -0.55
N GLU A 66 -1.56 -7.24 0.41
CA GLU A 66 -1.75 -7.68 1.79
C GLU A 66 -2.77 -6.84 2.56
N TYR A 67 -2.90 -5.56 2.21
CA TYR A 67 -3.85 -4.64 2.84
C TYR A 67 -4.62 -3.81 1.82
N ILE A 68 -5.91 -3.61 2.10
CA ILE A 68 -6.79 -2.73 1.32
C ILE A 68 -7.29 -1.61 2.23
N VAL A 69 -7.13 -0.37 1.80
CA VAL A 69 -7.62 0.85 2.49
C VAL A 69 -8.63 1.55 1.59
N VAL A 70 -9.88 1.65 2.02
CA VAL A 70 -10.91 2.41 1.29
C VAL A 70 -10.92 3.86 1.78
N ASN A 71 -10.56 4.78 0.90
CA ASN A 71 -10.29 6.17 1.24
C ASN A 71 -11.55 7.04 1.16
N HIS A 72 -12.39 6.91 2.19
CA HIS A 72 -13.55 7.79 2.44
C HIS A 72 -13.10 9.17 2.93
N ASP A 73 -12.17 9.20 3.88
CA ASP A 73 -11.54 10.40 4.44
C ASP A 73 -10.02 10.26 4.45
N ALA A 74 -9.32 11.37 4.19
CA ALA A 74 -7.87 11.39 4.12
C ALA A 74 -7.21 11.18 5.49
N GLY A 75 -7.82 11.70 6.56
CA GLY A 75 -7.34 11.55 7.93
C GLY A 75 -7.49 10.11 8.41
N GLU A 76 -8.65 9.50 8.18
CA GLU A 76 -8.89 8.09 8.50
C GLU A 76 -7.94 7.17 7.74
N SER A 77 -7.82 7.36 6.42
CA SER A 77 -6.91 6.57 5.58
C SER A 77 -5.47 6.66 6.08
N LEU A 78 -5.03 7.86 6.47
CA LEU A 78 -3.70 8.06 7.03
C LEU A 78 -3.51 7.33 8.36
N ALA A 79 -4.52 7.33 9.24
CA ALA A 79 -4.48 6.59 10.50
C ALA A 79 -4.37 5.08 10.25
N GLN A 80 -5.13 4.54 9.30
CA GLN A 80 -5.07 3.13 8.91
C GLN A 80 -3.69 2.76 8.33
N ILE A 81 -3.12 3.59 7.45
CA ILE A 81 -1.78 3.36 6.90
C ILE A 81 -0.70 3.37 8.01
N LYS A 82 -0.79 4.30 8.97
CA LYS A 82 0.11 4.33 10.13
C LYS A 82 -0.02 3.08 11.00
N ALA A 83 -1.25 2.58 11.18
CA ALA A 83 -1.51 1.36 11.92
C ALA A 83 -0.88 0.14 11.22
N ILE A 84 -1.04 0.02 9.90
CA ILE A 84 -0.40 -1.02 9.08
C ILE A 84 1.13 -0.96 9.25
N LEU A 85 1.74 0.21 9.06
CA LEU A 85 3.20 0.38 9.22
C LEU A 85 3.68 -0.04 10.62
N THR A 86 2.91 0.30 11.65
CA THR A 86 3.24 -0.06 13.03
C THR A 86 3.14 -1.57 13.24
N ALA A 87 2.05 -2.20 12.78
CA ALA A 87 1.85 -3.64 12.90
C ALA A 87 2.94 -4.44 12.18
N GLU A 88 3.33 -4.00 10.98
CA GLU A 88 4.39 -4.62 10.18
C GLU A 88 5.74 -4.57 10.89
N ARG A 89 6.10 -3.42 11.48
CA ARG A 89 7.33 -3.28 12.28
C ARG A 89 7.34 -4.14 13.54
N LEU A 90 6.17 -4.46 14.08
CA LEU A 90 6.06 -5.31 15.27
C LEU A 90 6.13 -6.81 14.95
N LYS A 91 6.08 -7.22 13.68
CA LYS A 91 6.26 -8.64 13.30
C LYS A 91 7.60 -9.15 13.83
N ARG A 92 7.58 -10.30 14.54
CA ARG A 92 8.76 -10.95 15.12
C ARG A 92 9.94 -11.05 14.14
N ALA A 93 9.65 -11.40 12.88
CA ALA A 93 10.66 -11.54 11.82
C ALA A 93 11.39 -10.23 11.48
N ARG A 94 10.79 -9.07 11.78
CA ARG A 94 11.33 -7.73 11.50
C ARG A 94 11.95 -7.04 12.72
N GLN A 95 11.88 -7.67 13.90
CA GLN A 95 12.50 -7.14 15.11
C GLN A 95 13.96 -7.58 15.22
N THR A 96 14.88 -6.72 14.75
CA THR A 96 16.33 -6.96 14.83
C THR A 96 16.79 -7.07 16.29
N GLY A 97 17.62 -8.07 16.61
CA GLY A 97 18.17 -8.28 17.96
C GLY A 97 17.22 -8.92 18.96
N LEU A 98 15.99 -9.25 18.56
CA LEU A 98 15.00 -9.85 19.46
C LEU A 98 15.46 -11.21 20.03
N SER A 99 16.12 -12.04 19.22
CA SER A 99 16.63 -13.35 19.67
C SER A 99 17.65 -13.21 20.80
N ASP A 100 18.59 -12.27 20.67
CA ASP A 100 19.62 -12.02 21.68
C ASP A 100 19.01 -11.46 22.97
N PHE A 101 18.06 -10.53 22.82
CA PHE A 101 17.30 -9.99 23.95
C PHE A 101 16.56 -11.11 24.71
N VAL A 102 15.86 -11.99 24.00
CA VAL A 102 15.11 -13.11 24.62
C VAL A 102 16.06 -14.10 25.28
N HIS A 103 17.21 -14.38 24.67
CA HIS A 103 18.23 -15.24 25.27
C HIS A 103 18.74 -14.66 26.60
N GLY A 104 19.12 -13.37 26.62
CA GLY A 104 19.57 -12.70 27.84
C GLY A 104 18.49 -12.64 28.93
N LEU A 105 17.22 -12.42 28.55
CA LEU A 105 16.11 -12.47 29.50
C LEU A 105 15.97 -13.85 30.15
N ARG A 106 16.15 -14.93 29.37
CA ARG A 106 16.03 -16.30 29.87
C ARG A 106 17.15 -16.68 30.84
N GLU A 107 18.35 -16.15 30.66
CA GLU A 107 19.49 -16.42 31.56
C GLU A 107 19.38 -15.67 32.90
N ALA A 108 18.63 -14.57 32.93
CA ALA A 108 18.44 -13.74 34.13
C ALA A 108 17.30 -14.23 35.05
N LEU A 109 16.47 -15.18 34.59
CA LEU A 109 15.39 -15.82 35.35
C LEU A 109 15.89 -17.10 36.01
#